data_AF-A0A9Q0Y8J4-F1
#
_entry.id   AF-A0A9Q0Y8J4-F1
#
_cell.length_a   1.000
_cell.length_b   1.000
_cell.length_c   1.000
_cell.angle_alpha   90.00
_cell.angle_beta   90.00
_cell.angle_gamma   90.00
#
_symmetry.space_group_name_H-M   'P 1'
#
loop_
_entity.id
_entity.type
_entity.pdbx_description
1 polymer ?
#
loop_
_entity_poly.entity_id
_entity_poly.type
_entity_poly.pdbx_seq_one_letter_code
_entity_poly.pdbx_strand_id
1 'polypeptide(L)'
;MLHKPVKMRVQMEKCKLLAKRVVKEFGTEKITAFLVVKREWLSLHQKTCGPRHGREKLRRAQSAAKMMIPENVSTEGVTDNLRVKVLSRMQSDDITADVRRDSDILVYGSRLMRSHPDEHQALLVSQKMRDLAKLVRAAHKKDPSILGIRQCIDPNKSDTVVAAVRIVAGYSEET
;
A
#
# COMPACT_ATOMS: atom_id res chain seq x y z
N MET A 1 -42.87 -5.93 34.33
CA MET A 1 -42.19 -7.20 34.03
C MET A 1 -41.11 -6.99 32.99
N LEU A 2 -39.83 -6.96 33.37
CA LEU A 2 -38.70 -7.04 32.43
C LEU A 2 -37.62 -7.94 33.05
N HIS A 3 -37.81 -9.25 32.88
CA HIS A 3 -36.75 -10.23 33.03
C HIS A 3 -35.69 -9.99 31.95
N LYS A 4 -34.44 -9.70 32.36
CA LYS A 4 -33.19 -10.32 31.89
C LYS A 4 -31.94 -9.50 32.30
N PRO A 5 -31.16 -9.97 33.30
CA PRO A 5 -29.74 -9.65 33.37
C PRO A 5 -28.88 -10.91 33.60
N VAL A 6 -29.00 -11.93 32.72
CA VAL A 6 -28.16 -13.14 32.81
C VAL A 6 -27.31 -13.38 31.56
N LYS A 7 -27.81 -13.03 30.36
CA LYS A 7 -27.06 -13.21 29.10
C LYS A 7 -25.80 -12.33 28.96
N MET A 8 -25.75 -11.17 29.63
CA MET A 8 -24.60 -10.25 29.54
C MET A 8 -23.38 -10.71 30.36
N ARG A 9 -23.59 -11.42 31.48
CA ARG A 9 -22.48 -12.00 32.27
C ARG A 9 -21.80 -13.16 31.55
N VAL A 10 -22.57 -14.00 30.85
CA VAL A 10 -22.05 -15.17 30.12
C VAL A 10 -21.21 -14.76 28.90
N GLN A 11 -21.55 -13.65 28.23
CA GLN A 11 -20.77 -13.13 27.09
C GLN A 11 -19.41 -12.52 27.52
N MET A 12 -19.38 -11.86 28.68
CA MET A 12 -18.17 -11.29 29.30
C MET A 12 -17.20 -12.38 29.80
N GLU A 13 -17.74 -13.45 30.39
CA GLU A 13 -16.96 -14.64 30.80
C GLU A 13 -16.29 -15.31 29.60
N LYS A 14 -17.00 -15.47 28.47
CA LYS A 14 -16.43 -16.05 27.24
C LYS A 14 -15.33 -15.20 26.61
N CYS A 15 -15.42 -13.86 26.67
CA CYS A 15 -14.35 -12.97 26.22
C CYS A 15 -13.12 -13.02 27.14
N LYS A 16 -13.32 -13.12 28.46
CA LYS A 16 -12.23 -13.34 29.42
C LYS A 16 -11.57 -14.70 29.24
N LEU A 17 -12.34 -15.74 28.93
CA LEU A 17 -11.84 -17.09 28.62
C LEU A 17 -11.04 -17.13 27.32
N LEU A 18 -11.46 -16.40 26.28
CA LEU A 18 -10.70 -16.27 25.03
C LEU A 18 -9.40 -15.49 25.23
N ALA A 19 -9.44 -14.38 25.98
CA ALA A 19 -8.24 -13.63 26.33
C ALA A 19 -7.27 -14.47 27.19
N LYS A 20 -7.79 -15.22 28.18
CA LYS A 20 -6.98 -16.12 29.01
C LYS A 20 -6.42 -17.33 28.23
N ARG A 21 -7.16 -17.87 27.26
CA ARG A 21 -6.70 -18.98 26.41
C ARG A 21 -5.57 -18.52 25.46
N VAL A 22 -5.70 -17.34 24.87
CA VAL A 22 -4.65 -16.72 24.04
C VAL A 22 -3.40 -16.39 24.87
N VAL A 23 -3.57 -15.88 26.10
CA VAL A 23 -2.44 -15.61 27.01
C VAL A 23 -1.74 -16.90 27.48
N LYS A 24 -2.51 -17.98 27.71
CA LYS A 24 -1.99 -19.27 28.16
C LYS A 24 -1.25 -20.04 27.06
N GLU A 25 -1.65 -19.89 25.79
CA GLU A 25 -1.01 -20.54 24.66
C GLU A 25 0.25 -19.81 24.15
N PHE A 26 0.38 -18.50 24.38
CA PHE A 26 1.43 -17.69 23.74
C PHE A 26 2.40 -16.95 24.67
N GLY A 27 2.27 -17.09 26.00
CA GLY A 27 3.22 -16.51 26.95
C GLY A 27 3.12 -14.98 27.05
N THR A 28 3.22 -14.46 28.27
CA THR A 28 2.84 -13.08 28.62
C THR A 28 3.82 -11.98 28.22
N GLU A 29 4.93 -12.28 27.56
CA GLU A 29 6.04 -11.31 27.47
C GLU A 29 6.15 -10.55 26.14
N LYS A 30 5.32 -10.85 25.13
CA LYS A 30 5.40 -10.15 23.83
C LYS A 30 4.06 -9.86 23.16
N ILE A 31 3.01 -9.53 23.92
CA ILE A 31 1.74 -9.05 23.36
C ILE A 31 1.79 -7.53 23.16
N THR A 32 2.83 -7.03 22.49
CA THR A 32 2.72 -5.74 21.77
C THR A 32 1.95 -6.01 20.48
N ALA A 33 0.62 -5.99 20.61
CA ALA A 33 -0.33 -5.47 19.63
C ALA A 33 -0.09 -5.80 18.14
N PHE A 34 0.24 -7.05 17.79
CA PHE A 34 0.13 -7.54 16.41
C PHE A 34 -0.88 -8.68 16.34
N LEU A 35 -2.16 -8.34 16.56
CA LEU A 35 -3.24 -9.31 16.43
C LEU A 35 -3.84 -9.16 15.02
N VAL A 36 -3.44 -10.04 14.12
CA VAL A 36 -4.10 -10.20 12.81
C VAL A 36 -5.49 -10.78 13.07
N VAL A 37 -6.49 -9.90 13.20
CA VAL A 37 -7.88 -10.30 13.42
C VAL A 37 -8.47 -10.77 12.09
N LYS A 38 -9.00 -11.99 12.05
CA LYS A 38 -9.77 -12.51 10.90
C LYS A 38 -10.91 -11.55 10.53
N ARG A 39 -11.17 -11.37 9.21
CA ARG A 39 -12.10 -10.36 8.65
C ARG A 39 -13.50 -10.38 9.29
N GLU A 40 -14.00 -11.56 9.63
CA GLU A 40 -15.32 -11.76 10.28
C GLU A 40 -15.39 -11.20 11.72
N TRP A 41 -14.26 -11.13 12.43
CA TRP A 41 -14.16 -10.65 13.82
C TRP A 41 -13.76 -9.17 13.93
N LEU A 42 -13.49 -8.51 12.81
CA LEU A 42 -13.00 -7.14 12.74
C LEU A 42 -14.02 -6.14 13.31
N SER A 43 -15.31 -6.37 13.05
CA SER A 43 -16.41 -5.53 13.55
C SER A 43 -16.58 -5.64 15.08
N LEU A 44 -16.32 -6.82 15.66
CA LEU A 44 -16.37 -7.05 17.10
C LEU A 44 -15.17 -6.42 17.80
N HIS A 45 -13.99 -6.51 17.19
CA HIS A 45 -12.81 -5.80 17.65
C HIS A 45 -13.03 -4.29 17.66
N GLN A 46 -13.55 -3.71 16.56
CA GLN A 46 -13.81 -2.27 16.46
C GLN A 46 -14.79 -1.79 17.55
N LYS A 47 -15.86 -2.55 17.82
CA LYS A 47 -16.83 -2.24 18.89
C LYS A 47 -16.22 -2.33 20.30
N THR A 48 -15.23 -3.19 20.49
CA THR A 48 -14.60 -3.45 21.79
C THR A 48 -13.42 -2.51 22.08
N CYS A 49 -12.62 -2.15 21.07
CA CYS A 49 -11.46 -1.26 21.19
C CYS A 49 -11.78 0.21 20.90
N GLY A 50 -12.83 0.51 20.14
CA GLY A 50 -13.25 1.87 19.81
C GLY A 50 -13.49 2.84 20.99
N PRO A 51 -13.92 2.39 22.19
CA PRO A 51 -14.06 3.26 23.35
C PRO A 51 -12.79 3.43 24.21
N ARG A 52 -11.77 2.58 24.02
CA ARG A 52 -10.58 2.51 24.92
C ARG A 52 -9.44 3.43 24.53
N HIS A 53 -9.41 3.89 23.30
CA HIS A 53 -8.49 4.91 22.84
C HIS A 53 -9.36 6.08 22.40
N GLY A 54 -9.15 7.26 23.01
CA GLY A 54 -9.84 8.48 22.57
C GLY A 54 -9.70 8.63 21.05
N ARG A 55 -10.65 9.31 20.40
CA ARG A 55 -10.56 9.64 18.97
C ARG A 55 -9.41 10.62 18.71
N GLU A 56 -8.19 10.27 19.07
CA GLU A 56 -7.02 10.79 18.39
C GLU A 56 -7.27 10.44 16.91
N LYS A 57 -7.40 11.47 16.07
CA LYS A 57 -7.72 11.35 14.64
C LYS A 57 -7.02 10.11 14.13
N LEU A 58 -7.76 9.05 13.77
CA LEU A 58 -7.17 7.81 13.29
C LEU A 58 -6.18 8.20 12.19
N ARG A 59 -4.88 8.28 12.53
CA ARG A 59 -3.81 8.37 11.55
C ARG A 59 -4.12 7.23 10.61
N ARG A 60 -4.15 7.48 9.30
CA ARG A 60 -4.57 6.52 8.26
C ARG A 60 -3.86 5.18 8.50
N ALA A 61 -4.45 4.30 9.32
CA ALA A 61 -3.76 3.11 9.82
C ALA A 61 -3.45 2.18 8.65
N GLN A 62 -4.31 2.25 7.63
CA GLN A 62 -4.12 1.64 6.33
C GLN A 62 -2.87 2.15 5.60
N SER A 63 -2.58 3.45 5.57
CA SER A 63 -1.37 3.96 4.88
C SER A 63 -0.09 3.55 5.60
N ALA A 64 -0.10 3.51 6.94
CA ALA A 64 1.02 3.00 7.71
C ALA A 64 1.22 1.49 7.49
N ALA A 65 0.13 0.71 7.53
CA ALA A 65 0.18 -0.73 7.29
C ALA A 65 0.68 -1.10 5.88
N LYS A 66 0.32 -0.32 4.85
CA LYS A 66 0.83 -0.52 3.48
C LYS A 66 2.35 -0.46 3.37
N MET A 67 3.01 0.33 4.23
CA MET A 67 4.47 0.48 4.22
C MET A 67 5.18 -0.63 5.02
N MET A 68 4.45 -1.49 5.71
CA MET A 68 5.00 -2.63 6.46
C MET A 68 5.14 -3.89 5.59
N ILE A 69 4.68 -3.85 4.33
CA ILE A 69 4.83 -4.95 3.39
C ILE A 69 6.30 -4.95 2.91
N PRO A 70 7.05 -6.04 3.13
CA PRO A 70 8.42 -6.14 2.63
C PRO A 70 8.44 -6.05 1.10
N GLU A 71 9.26 -5.14 0.57
CA GLU A 71 9.52 -5.03 -0.87
C GLU A 71 10.85 -5.70 -1.19
N ASN A 72 10.89 -6.45 -2.29
CA ASN A 72 12.06 -7.18 -2.75
C ASN A 72 13.06 -6.30 -3.54
N VAL A 73 12.99 -4.98 -3.39
CA VAL A 73 13.70 -4.01 -4.22
C VAL A 73 14.74 -3.27 -3.39
N SER A 74 15.92 -3.07 -3.97
CA SER A 74 16.97 -2.27 -3.35
C SER A 74 16.45 -0.87 -3.05
N THR A 75 16.58 -0.46 -1.78
CA THR A 75 16.09 0.84 -1.31
C THR A 75 17.10 1.96 -1.52
N GLU A 76 18.18 1.67 -2.25
CA GLU A 76 19.27 2.60 -2.51
C GLU A 76 18.78 3.78 -3.35
N GLY A 77 18.95 5.00 -2.83
CA GLY A 77 18.52 6.23 -3.50
C GLY A 77 17.05 6.61 -3.29
N VAL A 78 16.27 5.82 -2.54
CA VAL A 78 14.88 6.14 -2.17
C VAL A 78 14.84 7.03 -0.94
N THR A 79 14.27 8.23 -1.07
CA THR A 79 14.15 9.17 0.05
C THR A 79 12.94 8.84 0.94
N ASP A 80 13.05 9.10 2.26
CA ASP A 80 11.92 8.90 3.19
C ASP A 80 10.75 9.83 2.87
N ASN A 81 11.02 11.02 2.33
CA ASN A 81 9.97 11.92 1.83
C ASN A 81 9.12 11.27 0.74
N LEU A 82 9.72 10.53 -0.20
CA LEU A 82 8.96 9.81 -1.22
C LEU A 82 8.07 8.74 -0.58
N ARG A 83 8.62 7.97 0.37
CA ARG A 83 7.87 6.92 1.09
C ARG A 83 6.66 7.47 1.83
N VAL A 84 6.87 8.52 2.61
CA VAL A 84 5.84 9.09 3.48
C VAL A 84 4.82 9.92 2.70
N LYS A 85 5.26 10.80 1.79
CA LYS A 85 4.36 11.74 1.10
C LYS A 85 3.70 11.15 -0.14
N VAL A 86 4.37 10.24 -0.86
CA VAL A 86 3.88 9.70 -2.14
C VAL A 86 3.42 8.25 -1.98
N LEU A 87 4.33 7.32 -1.70
CA LEU A 87 4.04 5.87 -1.73
C LEU A 87 2.96 5.47 -0.71
N SER A 88 2.97 6.05 0.49
CA SER A 88 1.95 5.75 1.52
C SER A 88 0.52 6.16 1.11
N ARG A 89 0.41 7.15 0.22
CA ARG A 89 -0.86 7.74 -0.24
C ARG A 89 -1.37 7.14 -1.54
N MET A 90 -0.54 6.38 -2.27
CA MET A 90 -0.95 5.70 -3.49
C MET A 90 -2.06 4.66 -3.22
N GLN A 91 -2.96 4.50 -4.20
CA GLN A 91 -3.94 3.43 -4.17
C GLN A 91 -3.23 2.08 -4.22
N SER A 92 -3.79 1.06 -3.59
CA SER A 92 -3.21 -0.29 -3.61
C SER A 92 -3.74 -1.03 -4.82
N ASP A 93 -3.19 -0.72 -5.99
CA ASP A 93 -3.49 -1.35 -7.27
C ASP A 93 -2.22 -1.96 -7.88
N ASP A 94 -2.42 -2.71 -8.95
CA ASP A 94 -1.35 -3.39 -9.66
C ASP A 94 -0.33 -2.40 -10.25
N ILE A 95 -0.74 -1.17 -10.58
CA ILE A 95 0.18 -0.12 -11.06
C ILE A 95 1.14 0.29 -9.95
N THR A 96 0.63 0.43 -8.72
CA THR A 96 1.44 0.78 -7.56
C THR A 96 2.38 -0.36 -7.17
N ALA A 97 1.96 -1.61 -7.39
CA ALA A 97 2.85 -2.76 -7.24
C ALA A 97 4.02 -2.72 -8.24
N ASP A 98 3.75 -2.36 -9.50
CA ASP A 98 4.80 -2.18 -10.52
C ASP A 98 5.75 -1.03 -10.16
N VAL A 99 5.21 0.11 -9.71
CA VAL A 99 6.02 1.25 -9.25
C VAL A 99 6.98 0.85 -8.13
N ARG A 100 6.51 0.04 -7.15
CA ARG A 100 7.34 -0.42 -6.02
C ARG A 100 8.39 -1.44 -6.44
N ARG A 101 8.16 -2.17 -7.55
CA ARG A 101 9.08 -3.18 -8.09
C ARG A 101 10.20 -2.57 -8.93
N ASP A 102 9.98 -1.40 -9.52
CA ASP A 102 10.95 -0.76 -10.40
C ASP A 102 11.82 0.25 -9.63
N SER A 103 13.09 -0.10 -9.40
CA SER A 103 14.05 0.75 -8.69
C SER A 103 14.34 2.08 -9.41
N ASP A 104 14.38 2.10 -10.74
CA ASP A 104 14.64 3.31 -11.51
C ASP A 104 13.45 4.29 -11.41
N ILE A 105 12.22 3.79 -11.37
CA ILE A 105 11.02 4.63 -11.11
C ILE A 105 11.07 5.22 -9.69
N LEU A 106 11.48 4.45 -8.69
CA LEU A 106 11.62 4.95 -7.31
C LEU A 106 12.71 6.03 -7.17
N VAL A 107 13.84 5.85 -7.86
CA VAL A 107 14.91 6.85 -7.94
C VAL A 107 14.43 8.11 -8.66
N TYR A 108 13.71 7.96 -9.77
CA TYR A 108 13.10 9.08 -10.49
C TYR A 108 12.16 9.89 -9.59
N GLY A 109 11.24 9.23 -8.88
CA GLY A 109 10.33 9.89 -7.94
C GLY A 109 11.08 10.61 -6.81
N SER A 110 12.15 10.00 -6.29
CA SER A 110 12.99 10.61 -5.25
C SER A 110 13.76 11.83 -5.73
N ARG A 111 14.17 11.87 -7.01
CA ARG A 111 14.78 13.06 -7.62
C ARG A 111 13.73 14.15 -7.84
N LEU A 112 12.55 13.78 -8.34
CA LEU A 112 11.48 14.74 -8.63
C LEU A 112 10.98 15.44 -7.35
N MET A 113 10.87 14.71 -6.24
CA MET A 113 10.56 15.25 -4.90
C MET A 113 11.63 16.19 -4.36
N ARG A 114 12.90 16.04 -4.74
CA ARG A 114 13.98 16.96 -4.32
C ARG A 114 13.88 18.31 -5.00
N SER A 115 13.50 18.32 -6.27
CA SER A 115 13.28 19.57 -7.03
C SER A 115 11.99 20.29 -6.62
N HIS A 116 11.01 19.57 -6.07
CA HIS A 116 9.68 20.10 -5.75
C HIS A 116 9.22 19.63 -4.35
N PRO A 117 9.62 20.32 -3.26
CA PRO A 117 9.41 19.83 -1.89
C PRO A 117 7.96 19.94 -1.38
N ASP A 118 7.13 20.72 -2.07
CA ASP A 118 5.77 21.06 -1.64
C ASP A 118 4.83 19.86 -1.63
N GLU A 119 3.93 19.81 -0.65
CA GLU A 119 3.01 18.68 -0.48
C GLU A 119 2.05 18.52 -1.67
N HIS A 120 1.66 19.62 -2.32
CA HIS A 120 0.79 19.57 -3.49
C HIS A 120 1.45 18.88 -4.70
N GLN A 121 2.78 18.86 -4.73
CA GLN A 121 3.57 18.24 -5.80
C GLN A 121 3.71 16.72 -5.59
N ALA A 122 3.44 16.20 -4.39
CA ALA A 122 3.41 14.76 -4.14
C ALA A 122 2.35 14.04 -5.01
N LEU A 123 1.23 14.72 -5.32
CA LEU A 123 0.22 14.19 -6.24
C LEU A 123 0.75 14.11 -7.68
N LEU A 124 1.45 15.15 -8.14
CA LEU A 124 2.07 15.18 -9.45
C LEU A 124 3.14 14.07 -9.58
N VAL A 125 4.00 13.93 -8.57
CA VAL A 125 5.02 12.87 -8.53
C VAL A 125 4.35 11.49 -8.59
N SER A 126 3.30 11.27 -7.79
CA SER A 126 2.51 10.02 -7.82
C SER A 126 1.97 9.71 -9.21
N GLN A 127 1.40 10.72 -9.89
CA GLN A 127 0.88 10.57 -11.25
C GLN A 127 1.99 10.22 -12.24
N LYS A 128 3.11 10.95 -12.22
CA LYS A 128 4.25 10.67 -13.12
C LYS A 128 4.83 9.27 -12.91
N MET A 129 5.00 8.83 -11.66
CA MET A 129 5.45 7.47 -11.37
C MET A 129 4.46 6.41 -11.89
N ARG A 130 3.15 6.66 -11.73
CA ARG A 130 2.10 5.78 -12.27
C ARG A 130 2.12 5.72 -13.79
N ASP A 131 2.34 6.84 -14.46
CA ASP A 131 2.40 6.88 -15.92
C ASP A 131 3.60 6.10 -16.47
N LEU A 132 4.76 6.19 -15.80
CA LEU A 132 5.91 5.33 -16.12
C LEU A 132 5.59 3.85 -15.94
N ALA A 133 4.94 3.46 -14.85
CA ALA A 133 4.56 2.07 -14.63
C ALA A 133 3.51 1.57 -15.65
N LYS A 134 2.54 2.40 -16.04
CA LYS A 134 1.59 2.07 -17.12
C LYS A 134 2.33 1.84 -18.45
N LEU A 135 3.32 2.67 -18.76
CA LEU A 135 4.15 2.52 -19.95
C LEU A 135 4.92 1.19 -19.93
N VAL A 136 5.64 0.91 -18.85
CA VAL A 136 6.38 -0.36 -18.68
C VAL A 136 5.45 -1.56 -18.84
N ARG A 137 4.27 -1.51 -18.20
CA ARG A 137 3.28 -2.58 -18.29
C ARG A 137 2.74 -2.75 -19.72
N ALA A 138 2.48 -1.66 -20.44
CA ALA A 138 2.02 -1.72 -21.83
C ALA A 138 3.13 -2.25 -22.76
N ALA A 139 4.38 -1.85 -22.52
CA ALA A 139 5.53 -2.34 -23.26
C ALA A 139 5.80 -3.83 -23.00
N HIS A 140 5.74 -4.28 -21.74
CA HIS A 140 5.88 -5.68 -21.35
C HIS A 140 4.84 -6.60 -22.02
N LYS A 141 3.61 -6.12 -22.22
CA LYS A 141 2.57 -6.87 -22.95
C LYS A 141 2.94 -7.14 -24.41
N LYS A 142 3.75 -6.27 -25.02
CA LYS A 142 4.22 -6.42 -26.40
C LYS A 142 5.54 -7.19 -26.47
N ASP A 143 6.45 -6.90 -25.55
CA ASP A 143 7.76 -7.53 -25.43
C ASP A 143 8.02 -7.90 -23.95
N PRO A 144 7.85 -9.17 -23.58
CA PRO A 144 8.09 -9.66 -22.22
C PRO A 144 9.52 -9.48 -21.72
N SER A 145 10.49 -9.16 -22.59
CA SER A 145 11.86 -8.84 -22.16
C SER A 145 11.98 -7.46 -21.49
N ILE A 146 10.94 -6.62 -21.53
CA ILE A 146 10.88 -5.31 -20.89
C ILE A 146 10.35 -5.49 -19.46
N LEU A 147 11.26 -5.57 -18.49
CA LEU A 147 10.91 -5.76 -17.07
C LEU A 147 10.82 -4.44 -16.27
N GLY A 148 11.34 -3.34 -16.81
CA GLY A 148 11.42 -2.06 -16.14
C GLY A 148 11.61 -0.89 -17.10
N ILE A 149 11.61 0.32 -16.55
CA ILE A 149 11.66 1.55 -17.33
C ILE A 149 12.99 1.74 -18.06
N ARG A 150 14.10 1.20 -17.52
CA ARG A 150 15.41 1.31 -18.15
C ARG A 150 15.47 0.59 -19.50
N GLN A 151 14.81 -0.55 -19.63
CA GLN A 151 14.71 -1.25 -20.91
C GLN A 151 13.85 -0.49 -21.93
N CYS A 152 12.96 0.40 -21.49
CA CYS A 152 12.18 1.25 -22.40
C CYS A 152 13.01 2.38 -23.04
N ILE A 153 14.22 2.63 -22.55
CA ILE A 153 15.13 3.66 -23.09
C ILE A 153 16.13 3.02 -24.09
N ASP A 154 16.14 1.70 -24.22
CA ASP A 154 16.98 0.98 -25.18
C ASP A 154 16.54 1.29 -26.62
N PRO A 155 17.42 1.82 -27.49
CA PRO A 155 17.10 2.10 -28.89
C PRO A 155 16.54 0.88 -29.64
N ASN A 156 16.99 -0.33 -29.31
CA ASN A 156 16.54 -1.56 -29.95
C ASN A 156 15.07 -1.88 -29.65
N LYS A 157 14.50 -1.28 -28.60
CA LYS A 157 13.10 -1.49 -28.18
C LYS A 157 12.23 -0.26 -28.44
N SER A 158 12.75 0.75 -29.12
CA SER A 158 12.08 2.03 -29.36
C SER A 158 10.72 1.87 -30.05
N ASP A 159 10.63 1.05 -31.10
CA ASP A 159 9.37 0.80 -31.82
C ASP A 159 8.30 0.20 -30.90
N THR A 160 8.69 -0.78 -30.07
CA THR A 160 7.81 -1.40 -29.07
C THR A 160 7.30 -0.38 -28.06
N VAL A 161 8.19 0.52 -27.62
CA VAL A 161 7.87 1.57 -26.65
C VAL A 161 6.94 2.60 -27.27
N VAL A 162 7.17 3.05 -28.51
CA VAL A 162 6.27 3.96 -29.23
C VAL A 162 4.89 3.34 -29.38
N ALA A 163 4.80 2.07 -29.77
CA ALA A 163 3.54 1.36 -29.86
C ALA A 163 2.84 1.24 -28.49
N ALA A 164 3.58 1.06 -27.40
CA ALA A 164 3.05 1.06 -26.04
C ALA A 164 2.54 2.45 -25.61
N VAL A 165 3.26 3.53 -25.95
CA VAL A 165 2.85 4.91 -25.68
C VAL A 165 1.53 5.23 -26.39
N ARG A 166 1.37 4.85 -27.66
CA ARG A 166 0.12 5.03 -28.40
C ARG A 166 -1.07 4.41 -27.68
N ILE A 167 -0.90 3.19 -27.16
CA ILE A 167 -1.94 2.50 -26.38
C ILE A 167 -2.24 3.24 -25.07
N VAL A 168 -1.22 3.64 -24.32
CA VAL A 168 -1.39 4.33 -23.04
C VAL A 168 -2.04 5.71 -23.21
N ALA A 169 -1.73 6.40 -24.32
CA ALA A 169 -2.31 7.69 -24.67
C ALA A 169 -3.74 7.57 -25.24
N GLY A 170 -4.20 6.36 -25.58
CA GLY A 170 -5.49 6.15 -26.25
C GLY A 170 -5.50 6.68 -27.68
N TYR A 171 -4.35 6.70 -28.36
CA TYR A 171 -4.23 7.19 -29.73
C TYR A 171 -4.84 6.19 -30.73
N SER A 172 -5.80 6.66 -31.53
CA SER A 172 -6.34 5.96 -32.72
C SER A 172 -5.96 6.71 -33.98
N GLU A 173 -5.52 6.00 -35.03
CA GLU A 173 -5.16 6.62 -36.32
C GLU A 173 -6.38 7.20 -37.08
N GLU A 174 -7.59 6.91 -36.61
CA GLU A 174 -8.87 7.40 -37.14
C GLU A 174 -9.21 8.84 -36.69
N THR A 175 -8.37 9.46 -35.88
CA THR A 175 -8.54 10.81 -35.31
C THR A 175 -7.26 11.61 -35.45
#